data_AF-A0A962UGC4-F1
#
_entry.id   AF-A0A962UGC4-F1
#
_cell.length_a   1.000
_cell.length_b   1.000
_cell.length_c   1.000
_cell.angle_alpha   90.00
_cell.angle_beta   90.00
_cell.angle_gamma   90.00
#
_symmetry.space_group_name_H-M   'P 1'
#
loop_
_entity.id
_entity.type
_entity.pdbx_description
1 polymer ?
#
loop_
_entity_poly.entity_id
_entity_poly.type
_entity_poly.pdbx_seq_one_letter_code
_entity_poly.pdbx_strand_id
1 'polypeptide(L)' 'MESLHGTTVLAVRRDGRVVIGGDGQVTLGNT' A
#
# COMPACT_ATOMS: atom_id res chain seq x y z
N MET A 1 2.97 -3.11 -22.86
CA MET A 1 3.84 -2.67 -21.76
C MET A 1 3.25 -3.24 -20.49
N GLU A 2 3.99 -4.06 -19.75
CA GLU A 2 3.49 -4.60 -18.48
C GLU A 2 3.33 -3.46 -17.46
N SER A 3 2.23 -3.48 -16.70
CA SER A 3 1.98 -2.48 -15.66
C SER A 3 2.66 -2.88 -14.36
N LEU A 4 3.22 -1.90 -13.65
CA LEU A 4 3.65 -2.10 -12.26
C LEU A 4 2.41 -2.19 -11.36
N HIS A 5 2.32 -3.24 -10.56
CA HIS A 5 1.44 -3.27 -9.40
C HIS A 5 2.21 -2.76 -8.18
N GLY A 6 1.66 -1.76 -7.52
CA GLY A 6 2.34 -1.04 -6.43
C GLY A 6 2.10 -1.66 -5.06
N THR A 7 2.40 -0.84 -4.06
CA THR A 7 2.23 -1.13 -2.63
C THR A 7 0.77 -1.06 -2.17
N THR A 8 0.45 -1.74 -1.07
CA THR A 8 -0.75 -1.55 -0.28
C THR A 8 -0.54 -0.46 0.77
N VAL A 9 -1.47 0.50 0.83
CA VAL A 9 -1.52 1.53 1.90
C VAL A 9 -2.84 1.42 2.65
N LEU A 10 -2.77 1.46 3.98
CA LEU A 10 -3.92 1.46 4.88
C LEU A 10 -3.85 2.65 5.83
N ALA A 11 -5.01 3.13 6.25
CA ALA A 11 -5.14 4.17 7.25
C ALA A 11 -6.19 3.78 8.30
N VAL A 12 -5.86 4.05 9.56
CA VAL A 12 -6.77 3.81 10.69
C VAL A 12 -6.92 5.09 11.50
N ARG A 13 -8.16 5.40 11.87
CA ARG A 13 -8.49 6.47 12.82
C ARG A 13 -9.13 5.88 14.07
N ARG A 14 -8.56 6.18 15.23
CA ARG A 14 -9.05 5.73 16.53
C ARG A 14 -8.72 6.76 17.61
N ASP A 15 -9.69 7.04 18.48
CA ASP A 15 -9.55 7.95 19.64
C ASP A 15 -8.93 9.31 19.26
N GLY A 16 -9.43 9.90 18.17
CA GLY A 16 -8.95 11.19 17.65
C GLY A 16 -7.55 11.17 17.01
N ARG A 17 -6.88 10.01 16.95
CA ARG A 17 -5.56 9.83 16.35
C ARG A 17 -5.66 9.10 15.02
N VAL A 18 -4.73 9.42 14.11
CA VAL A 18 -4.63 8.80 12.79
C VAL A 18 -3.26 8.15 12.65
N VAL A 19 -3.25 6.96 12.07
CA VAL A 19 -2.04 6.23 11.67
C VAL A 19 -2.18 5.84 10.21
N ILE A 20 -1.09 5.97 9.46
CA ILE A 20 -0.95 5.53 8.08
C ILE A 20 0.20 4.53 8.03
N GLY A 21 -0.01 3.42 7.33
CA GLY A 21 1.01 2.42 7.09
C GLY A 21 0.85 1.82 5.71
N GLY A 22 1.96 1.43 5.11
CA GLY A 22 1.97 0.69 3.87
C GLY A 22 3.11 -0.31 3.85
N ASP A 23 3.10 -1.19 2.87
CA ASP A 23 4.23 -2.08 2.62
C ASP A 23 5.20 -1.45 1.60
N GLY A 24 6.18 -2.22 1.13
CA GLY A 24 7.18 -1.77 0.16
C GLY A 24 7.22 -2.59 -1.13
N GLN A 25 6.28 -3.52 -1.32
CA GLN A 25 6.29 -4.42 -2.46
C GLN A 25 5.96 -3.68 -3.76
N VAL A 26 6.65 -4.08 -4.83
CA VAL A 26 6.34 -3.71 -6.20
C VAL A 26 6.49 -4.96 -7.06
N THR A 27 5.54 -5.19 -7.96
CA THR A 27 5.50 -6.33 -8.87
C THR A 27 5.45 -5.85 -10.32
N LEU A 28 6.19 -6.52 -11.22
CA LEU A 28 6.12 -6.35 -12.67
C LEU A 28 5.67 -7.68 -13.31
N GLY A 29 4.56 -7.67 -14.03
CA GLY A 29 3.97 -8.89 -14.60
C GLY A 29 3.02 -9.56 -13.60
N ASN A 30 2.99 -10.90 -13.58
CA ASN A 30 1.96 -11.66 -12.86
C ASN A 30 2.26 -12.00 -11.39
N THR A 31 3.44 -11.65 -10.85
CA THR A 31 3.78 -11.77 -9.41
C THR A 31 5.07 -11.03 -9.06
#